data_AF-A0A1Y4UZG8-F1
#
_entry.id   AF-A0A1Y4UZG8-F1
#
_cell.length_a   1.000
_cell.length_b   1.000
_cell.length_c   1.000
_cell.angle_alpha   90.00
_cell.angle_beta   90.00
_cell.angle_gamma   90.00
#
_symmetry.space_group_name_H-M   'P 1'
#
loop_
_entity.id
_entity.type
_entity.pdbx_description
1 polymer ?
#
loop_
_entity_poly.entity_id
_entity_poly.type
_entity_poly.pdbx_seq_one_letter_code
_entity_poly.pdbx_strand_id
1 'polypeptide(L)'
;MVLFNLLFNMKQNYNYIFLLTCLIIGGTACSHKYRTSSSKPIETFFKNEVKPEKFIECFPGAYYRKVNSSKDVWLGVGGTVTLPQLSFDQTRKNTKKPGQFLDNPSVYLGGNMGDQETDFGLAWEVIREKDGKLSKERKAFRPFMRRSEHINGQKPNYAQAPPEDKYYWYPGEKVTMYFQVLEPRKVHFVIEGAGKRFECDYDCEGYIPGELGTFKRVNAIDQVANEGKPVQATKTKVLNSRWDESYYFRKYKNEIVKVPIHEGRFTDMRCPDSHFFEVTSTDEGRKIGAETISIYGNGY
;
A
#
# COMPACT_ATOMS: atom_id res chain seq x y z
N MET A 1 -47.05 77.36 -10.22
CA MET A 1 -46.51 78.57 -10.87
C MET A 1 -45.37 78.11 -11.76
N VAL A 2 -45.54 78.21 -13.08
CA VAL A 2 -44.45 78.30 -14.11
C VAL A 2 -43.58 77.03 -14.28
N LEU A 3 -43.26 76.47 -15.45
CA LEU A 3 -43.49 76.65 -16.89
C LEU A 3 -43.04 75.27 -17.50
N PHE A 4 -43.69 74.69 -18.52
CA PHE A 4 -43.25 74.68 -19.94
C PHE A 4 -41.71 74.57 -20.17
N ASN A 5 -41.13 73.91 -21.17
CA ASN A 5 -41.48 73.03 -22.29
C ASN A 5 -40.18 72.95 -23.14
N LEU A 6 -40.15 72.11 -24.17
CA LEU A 6 -39.30 72.21 -25.39
C LEU A 6 -37.81 71.82 -25.35
N LEU A 7 -37.56 70.63 -25.90
CA LEU A 7 -36.73 70.37 -27.10
C LEU A 7 -35.86 71.52 -27.63
N PHE A 8 -34.56 71.28 -27.80
CA PHE A 8 -33.86 71.65 -29.04
C PHE A 8 -32.63 70.76 -29.28
N ASN A 9 -32.56 70.32 -30.53
CA ASN A 9 -31.49 69.60 -31.19
C ASN A 9 -30.69 70.65 -31.99
N MET A 10 -29.35 70.67 -31.97
CA MET A 10 -28.51 71.02 -33.14
C MET A 10 -27.00 71.03 -32.84
N LYS A 11 -26.30 70.25 -33.65
CA LYS A 11 -24.95 70.41 -34.23
C LYS A 11 -24.17 71.69 -33.91
N GLN A 12 -22.89 71.54 -33.56
CA GLN A 12 -21.81 72.22 -34.31
C GLN A 12 -20.42 71.61 -34.08
N ASN A 13 -19.70 71.43 -35.19
CA ASN A 13 -18.32 71.00 -35.32
C ASN A 13 -17.34 72.06 -34.81
N TYR A 14 -16.26 71.66 -34.14
CA TYR A 14 -14.98 72.37 -34.24
C TYR A 14 -13.81 71.39 -34.24
N ASN A 15 -13.00 71.51 -35.30
CA ASN A 15 -11.71 70.87 -35.51
C ASN A 15 -10.74 71.25 -34.40
N TYR A 16 -10.15 70.25 -33.75
CA TYR A 16 -8.79 70.37 -33.20
C TYR A 16 -7.95 69.20 -33.70
N ILE A 17 -6.98 69.56 -34.53
CA ILE A 17 -5.87 68.73 -34.97
C ILE A 17 -5.04 68.40 -33.73
N PHE A 18 -5.01 67.12 -33.35
CA PHE A 18 -4.00 66.60 -32.43
C PHE A 18 -3.36 65.38 -33.08
N LEU A 19 -2.16 65.57 -33.62
CA LEU A 19 -1.28 64.48 -34.03
C LEU A 19 -0.89 63.69 -32.77
N LEU A 20 -1.37 62.45 -32.68
CA LEU A 20 -0.78 61.45 -31.79
C LEU A 20 -0.26 60.29 -32.63
N THR A 21 1.05 60.24 -32.78
CA THR A 21 1.82 59.14 -33.34
C THR A 21 1.65 57.90 -32.48
N CYS A 22 0.78 56.97 -32.89
CA CYS A 22 0.77 55.61 -32.34
C CYS A 22 1.94 54.81 -32.93
N LEU A 23 2.99 54.62 -32.12
CA LEU A 23 3.97 53.56 -32.34
C LEU A 23 3.24 52.20 -32.29
N ILE A 24 3.20 51.52 -33.43
CA ILE A 24 2.81 50.11 -33.52
C ILE A 24 4.01 49.30 -33.01
N ILE A 25 3.99 48.93 -31.72
CA ILE A 25 4.83 47.85 -31.22
C ILE A 25 4.04 46.56 -31.47
N GLY A 26 4.43 45.86 -32.53
CA GLY A 26 4.00 44.50 -32.81
C GLY A 26 4.53 43.56 -31.72
N GLY A 27 3.77 43.44 -30.64
CA GLY A 27 3.92 42.36 -29.68
C GLY A 27 3.40 41.08 -30.32
N THR A 28 4.30 40.23 -30.79
CA THR A 28 4.02 38.82 -31.04
C THR A 28 3.61 38.19 -29.70
N ALA A 29 2.31 38.19 -29.44
CA ALA A 29 1.72 37.40 -28.37
C ALA A 29 1.94 35.92 -28.72
N CYS A 30 3.08 35.41 -28.27
CA CYS A 30 3.35 33.99 -28.25
C CYS A 30 2.33 33.38 -27.28
N SER A 31 1.21 32.93 -27.83
CA SER A 31 0.27 32.06 -27.14
C SER A 31 1.05 30.82 -26.70
N HIS A 32 1.59 30.86 -25.48
CA HIS A 32 1.96 29.67 -24.76
C HIS A 32 0.69 28.82 -24.65
N LYS A 33 0.53 27.91 -25.61
CA LYS A 33 -0.32 26.74 -25.44
C LYS A 33 0.26 26.04 -24.22
N TYR A 34 -0.37 26.24 -23.07
CA TYR A 34 -0.20 25.34 -21.94
C TYR A 34 -0.53 23.96 -22.48
N ARG A 35 0.53 23.20 -22.81
CA ARG A 35 0.44 21.75 -22.95
C ARG A 35 -0.07 21.32 -21.58
N THR A 36 -1.36 21.02 -21.48
CA THR A 36 -1.90 20.22 -20.41
C THR A 36 -1.01 18.98 -20.36
N SER A 37 -0.16 18.93 -19.33
CA SER A 37 0.62 17.76 -18.98
C SER A 37 -0.36 16.60 -18.97
N SER A 38 -0.29 15.74 -19.99
CA SER A 38 -1.11 14.55 -20.04
C SER A 38 -0.73 13.75 -18.80
N SER A 39 -1.60 13.72 -17.79
CA SER A 39 -1.39 12.90 -16.60
C SER A 39 -1.04 11.50 -17.08
N LYS A 40 0.17 11.02 -16.79
CA LYS A 40 0.58 9.67 -17.17
C LYS A 40 -0.41 8.72 -16.47
N PRO A 41 -1.14 7.83 -17.18
CA PRO A 41 -2.16 6.97 -16.56
C PRO A 41 -1.70 6.17 -15.34
N ILE A 42 -0.38 5.91 -15.26
CA ILE A 42 0.29 5.28 -14.12
C ILE A 42 0.12 6.09 -12.83
N GLU A 43 0.23 7.42 -12.90
CA GLU A 43 0.14 8.33 -11.75
C GLU A 43 -1.31 8.68 -11.37
N THR A 44 -2.28 8.36 -12.23
CA THR A 44 -3.71 8.60 -11.99
C THR A 44 -4.52 7.30 -12.08
N PHE A 45 -5.20 7.03 -13.19
CA PHE A 45 -5.89 5.76 -13.43
C PHE A 45 -5.71 5.38 -14.89
N PHE A 46 -5.59 4.08 -15.18
CA PHE A 46 -5.75 3.62 -16.56
C PHE A 46 -7.22 3.77 -16.98
N LYS A 47 -7.46 3.96 -18.29
CA LYS A 47 -8.80 4.14 -18.85
C LYS A 47 -9.79 3.03 -18.45
N ASN A 48 -9.29 1.80 -18.32
CA ASN A 48 -10.08 0.61 -17.98
C ASN A 48 -9.70 0.05 -16.60
N GLU A 49 -9.08 0.87 -15.73
CA GLU A 49 -8.77 0.45 -14.37
C GLU A 49 -10.04 0.41 -13.52
N VAL A 50 -10.28 -0.72 -12.86
CA VAL A 50 -11.37 -0.86 -11.90
C VAL A 50 -10.97 -0.09 -10.64
N LYS A 51 -11.85 0.80 -10.16
CA LYS A 51 -11.62 1.53 -8.91
C LYS A 51 -11.85 0.63 -7.70
N PRO A 52 -11.09 0.80 -6.61
CA PRO A 52 -11.28 0.02 -5.38
C PRO A 52 -12.67 0.27 -4.77
N GLU A 53 -13.14 -0.72 -4.01
CA GLU A 53 -14.35 -0.56 -3.21
C GLU A 53 -14.14 0.52 -2.15
N LYS A 54 -15.20 1.26 -1.80
CA LYS A 54 -15.10 2.28 -0.76
C LYS A 54 -14.93 1.69 0.64
N PHE A 55 -15.39 0.47 0.84
CA PHE A 55 -15.42 -0.21 2.12
C PHE A 55 -15.34 -1.71 1.91
N ILE A 56 -14.53 -2.38 2.72
CA ILE A 56 -14.47 -3.84 2.84
C ILE A 56 -14.59 -4.15 4.33
N GLU A 57 -15.41 -5.14 4.67
CA GLU A 57 -15.60 -5.54 6.07
C GLU A 57 -14.31 -6.12 6.68
N CYS A 58 -14.11 -5.85 7.97
CA CYS A 58 -13.00 -6.41 8.71
C CYS A 58 -13.20 -7.92 8.93
N PHE A 59 -12.20 -8.71 8.54
CA PHE A 59 -12.15 -10.11 8.95
C PHE A 59 -11.66 -10.17 10.41
N PRO A 60 -12.42 -10.79 11.32
CA PRO A 60 -12.10 -10.76 12.74
C PRO A 60 -10.88 -11.64 13.07
N GLY A 61 -10.15 -11.27 14.11
CA GLY A 61 -9.10 -12.12 14.71
C GLY A 61 -7.76 -11.46 14.94
N ALA A 62 -7.53 -10.26 14.40
CA ALA A 62 -6.26 -9.55 14.50
C ALA A 62 -6.44 -8.03 14.49
N TYR A 63 -5.40 -7.30 14.87
CA TYR A 63 -5.29 -5.87 14.57
C TYR A 63 -4.50 -5.72 13.28
N TYR A 64 -5.05 -5.09 12.25
CA TYR A 64 -4.31 -4.85 11.02
C TYR A 64 -4.69 -3.56 10.29
N ARG A 65 -3.67 -2.92 9.72
CA ARG A 65 -3.78 -1.90 8.69
C ARG A 65 -3.53 -2.57 7.35
N LYS A 66 -4.55 -2.59 6.49
CA LYS A 66 -4.50 -3.22 5.16
C LYS A 66 -4.90 -2.22 4.10
N VAL A 67 -4.10 -2.12 3.05
CA VAL A 67 -4.51 -1.54 1.77
C VAL A 67 -4.86 -2.68 0.83
N ASN A 68 -6.02 -2.61 0.19
CA ASN A 68 -6.48 -3.64 -0.75
C ASN A 68 -6.80 -3.01 -2.11
N SER A 69 -6.37 -3.64 -3.20
CA SER A 69 -6.68 -3.20 -4.55
C SER A 69 -8.14 -3.46 -4.91
N SER A 70 -8.59 -2.86 -6.01
CA SER A 70 -9.73 -3.40 -6.76
C SER A 70 -9.42 -4.80 -7.30
N LYS A 71 -10.48 -5.55 -7.62
CA LYS A 71 -10.37 -6.76 -8.44
C LYS A 71 -10.14 -6.33 -9.90
N ASP A 72 -8.90 -6.46 -10.39
CA ASP A 72 -8.47 -6.03 -11.73
C ASP A 72 -7.34 -6.97 -12.22
N VAL A 73 -6.81 -6.73 -13.42
CA VAL A 73 -5.72 -7.48 -14.06
C VAL A 73 -4.33 -7.13 -13.49
N TRP A 74 -4.24 -7.01 -12.18
CA TRP A 74 -2.99 -6.80 -11.47
C TRP A 74 -2.10 -8.05 -11.57
N LEU A 75 -0.79 -7.85 -11.57
CA LEU A 75 0.24 -8.89 -11.69
C LEU A 75 1.08 -9.05 -10.41
N GLY A 76 0.65 -8.45 -9.30
CA GLY A 76 1.45 -8.45 -8.08
C GLY A 76 1.35 -7.15 -7.29
N VAL A 77 2.08 -7.12 -6.18
CA VAL A 77 2.22 -5.96 -5.29
C VAL A 77 3.63 -5.92 -4.73
N GLY A 78 4.10 -4.73 -4.38
CA GLY A 78 5.37 -4.53 -3.72
C GLY A 78 5.48 -3.17 -3.05
N GLY A 79 6.62 -2.96 -2.39
CA GLY A 79 6.95 -1.70 -1.77
C GLY A 79 8.25 -1.78 -0.98
N THR A 80 8.65 -0.63 -0.45
CA THR A 80 9.84 -0.51 0.40
C THR A 80 9.39 -0.08 1.79
N VAL A 81 9.75 -0.85 2.83
CA VAL A 81 9.31 -0.65 4.20
C VAL A 81 10.47 -0.68 5.18
N THR A 82 10.49 0.27 6.10
CA THR A 82 11.25 0.19 7.35
C THR A 82 10.43 -0.58 8.38
N LEU A 83 11.00 -1.66 8.92
CA LEU A 83 10.33 -2.57 9.84
C LEU A 83 10.03 -1.91 11.19
N PRO A 84 8.89 -2.23 11.81
CA PRO A 84 8.42 -1.56 13.02
C PRO A 84 9.26 -1.89 14.25
N GLN A 85 9.19 -1.00 15.24
CA GLN A 85 9.57 -1.27 16.61
C GLN A 85 8.46 -2.03 17.33
N LEU A 86 8.83 -2.98 18.20
CA LEU A 86 7.89 -3.89 18.84
C LEU A 86 7.89 -3.71 20.36
N SER A 87 6.72 -3.64 20.97
CA SER A 87 6.54 -3.70 22.42
C SER A 87 5.41 -4.67 22.74
N PHE A 88 5.67 -5.68 23.56
CA PHE A 88 4.74 -6.79 23.81
C PHE A 88 4.02 -6.67 25.16
N ASP A 89 2.73 -7.01 25.17
CA ASP A 89 1.96 -7.19 26.39
C ASP A 89 2.44 -8.41 27.18
N GLN A 90 3.05 -8.16 28.35
CA GLN A 90 3.57 -9.21 29.23
C GLN A 90 2.47 -10.14 29.77
N THR A 91 1.21 -9.72 29.76
CA THR A 91 0.07 -10.53 30.18
C THR A 91 -0.40 -11.52 29.11
N ARG A 92 0.02 -11.33 27.85
CA ARG A 92 -0.34 -12.18 26.71
C ARG A 92 0.74 -13.18 26.33
N LYS A 93 1.49 -13.70 27.31
CA LYS A 93 2.43 -14.81 27.10
C LYS A 93 1.68 -16.11 26.75
N ASN A 94 2.23 -16.86 25.82
CA ASN A 94 1.66 -18.13 25.40
C ASN A 94 2.01 -19.23 26.42
N THR A 95 1.01 -19.75 27.12
CA THR A 95 1.21 -20.80 28.14
C THR A 95 1.77 -22.11 27.57
N LYS A 96 1.50 -22.41 26.28
CA LYS A 96 2.02 -23.59 25.58
C LYS A 96 3.44 -23.37 25.03
N LYS A 97 3.86 -22.11 24.88
CA LYS A 97 5.20 -21.71 24.40
C LYS A 97 5.67 -20.49 25.21
N PRO A 98 6.13 -20.67 26.47
CA PRO A 98 6.35 -19.55 27.41
C PRO A 98 7.31 -18.45 26.94
N GLY A 99 8.18 -18.71 25.97
CA GLY A 99 9.04 -17.71 25.34
C GLY A 99 8.35 -16.85 24.27
N GLN A 100 7.07 -17.09 23.96
CA GLN A 100 6.36 -16.44 22.87
C GLN A 100 5.11 -15.72 23.39
N PHE A 101 4.72 -14.66 22.71
CA PHE A 101 3.46 -13.96 22.94
C PHE A 101 2.36 -14.53 22.05
N LEU A 102 1.11 -14.38 22.49
CA LEU A 102 -0.08 -14.67 21.67
C LEU A 102 -0.28 -13.62 20.58
N ASP A 103 0.31 -12.44 20.73
CA ASP A 103 0.36 -11.41 19.69
C ASP A 103 1.64 -11.58 18.86
N ASN A 104 1.49 -11.63 17.54
CA ASN A 104 2.59 -11.84 16.61
C ASN A 104 2.61 -10.75 15.53
N PRO A 105 3.56 -9.79 15.61
CA PRO A 105 3.71 -8.78 14.58
C PRO A 105 4.12 -9.35 13.23
N SER A 106 3.53 -8.82 12.17
CA SER A 106 3.88 -9.15 10.78
C SER A 106 3.74 -7.95 9.84
N VAL A 107 4.54 -7.96 8.78
CA VAL A 107 4.48 -7.00 7.66
C VAL A 107 4.52 -7.82 6.39
N TYR A 108 3.44 -7.80 5.61
CA TYR A 108 3.32 -8.72 4.49
C TYR A 108 2.52 -8.17 3.32
N LEU A 109 2.67 -8.85 2.21
CA LEU A 109 1.95 -8.67 0.97
C LEU A 109 1.01 -9.86 0.79
N GLY A 110 -0.04 -9.71 0.02
CA GLY A 110 -0.87 -10.86 -0.35
C GLY A 110 -1.72 -10.58 -1.56
N GLY A 111 -2.57 -11.54 -1.89
CA GLY A 111 -3.61 -11.34 -2.87
C GLY A 111 -4.64 -12.45 -2.86
N ASN A 112 -5.63 -12.28 -3.71
CA ASN A 112 -6.64 -13.28 -4.00
C ASN A 112 -6.83 -13.34 -5.52
N MET A 113 -6.50 -14.47 -6.13
CA MET A 113 -6.70 -14.72 -7.57
C MET A 113 -7.15 -16.17 -7.76
N GLY A 114 -8.18 -16.38 -8.60
CA GLY A 114 -8.80 -17.70 -8.74
C GLY A 114 -9.35 -18.24 -7.41
N ASP A 115 -9.88 -17.36 -6.55
CA ASP A 115 -10.36 -17.67 -5.20
C ASP A 115 -9.30 -18.33 -4.28
N GLN A 116 -8.02 -18.14 -4.59
CA GLN A 116 -6.91 -18.58 -3.75
C GLN A 116 -6.27 -17.39 -3.05
N GLU A 117 -6.32 -17.39 -1.72
CA GLU A 117 -5.70 -16.38 -0.86
C GLU A 117 -4.21 -16.67 -0.67
N THR A 118 -3.37 -15.64 -0.72
CA THR A 118 -1.96 -15.72 -0.31
C THR A 118 -1.54 -14.61 0.65
N ASP A 119 -0.62 -14.95 1.57
CA ASP A 119 0.06 -14.02 2.50
C ASP A 119 1.56 -14.31 2.53
N PHE A 120 2.36 -13.37 2.04
CA PHE A 120 3.79 -13.52 1.77
C PHE A 120 4.51 -12.30 2.34
N GLY A 121 5.44 -12.50 3.27
CA GLY A 121 6.06 -11.36 3.92
C GLY A 121 6.98 -11.75 5.06
N LEU A 122 7.04 -10.88 6.06
CA LEU A 122 7.88 -11.03 7.24
C LEU A 122 7.01 -11.17 8.50
N ALA A 123 7.24 -12.23 9.27
CA ALA A 123 6.59 -12.45 10.57
C ALA A 123 7.65 -12.50 11.67
N TRP A 124 7.30 -12.01 12.87
CA TRP A 124 8.17 -12.12 14.03
C TRP A 124 8.33 -13.59 14.44
N GLU A 125 9.56 -14.10 14.45
CA GLU A 125 9.84 -15.53 14.54
C GLU A 125 11.08 -15.89 15.36
N VAL A 126 11.12 -17.16 15.76
CA VAL A 126 12.28 -17.78 16.43
C VAL A 126 13.47 -17.84 15.48
N ILE A 127 14.69 -17.82 16.03
CA ILE A 127 15.93 -17.86 15.26
C ILE A 127 16.82 -19.00 15.73
N ARG A 128 17.73 -19.45 14.88
CA ARG A 128 18.88 -20.23 15.31
C ARG A 128 19.93 -19.28 15.90
N GLU A 129 20.30 -19.53 17.15
CA GLU A 129 21.30 -18.79 17.89
C GLU A 129 22.73 -19.22 17.47
N LYS A 130 23.74 -18.47 17.92
CA LYS A 130 25.16 -18.76 17.65
C LYS A 130 25.61 -20.14 18.14
N ASP A 131 24.95 -20.69 19.16
CA ASP A 131 25.23 -22.04 19.67
C ASP A 131 24.55 -23.15 18.84
N GLY A 132 23.91 -22.78 17.73
CA GLY A 132 23.21 -23.68 16.81
C GLY A 132 21.81 -24.08 17.27
N LYS A 133 21.35 -23.67 18.46
CA LYS A 133 20.01 -24.03 18.97
C LYS A 133 18.96 -23.05 18.48
N LEU A 134 17.74 -23.55 18.35
CA LEU A 134 16.58 -22.69 18.09
C LEU A 134 16.20 -21.94 19.37
N SER A 135 15.99 -20.62 19.26
CA SER A 135 15.57 -19.77 20.36
C SER A 135 14.17 -20.17 20.84
N LYS A 136 13.95 -20.07 22.16
CA LYS A 136 12.60 -20.24 22.75
C LYS A 136 11.70 -19.05 22.42
N GLU A 137 12.31 -17.88 22.31
CA GLU A 137 11.67 -16.60 22.03
C GLU A 137 11.77 -16.24 20.56
N ARG A 138 10.78 -15.51 20.06
CA ARG A 138 10.86 -14.89 18.74
C ARG A 138 11.75 -13.65 18.81
N LYS A 139 12.66 -13.49 17.86
CA LYS A 139 13.76 -12.51 17.93
C LYS A 139 14.06 -11.76 16.63
N ALA A 140 13.52 -12.22 15.50
CA ALA A 140 13.71 -11.56 14.22
C ALA A 140 12.48 -11.70 13.33
N PHE A 141 12.30 -10.76 12.42
CA PHE A 141 11.41 -10.92 11.29
C PHE A 141 12.00 -11.93 10.30
N ARG A 142 11.23 -12.98 9.97
CA ARG A 142 11.62 -14.01 8.99
C ARG A 142 10.60 -14.12 7.86
N PRO A 143 11.04 -14.42 6.63
CA PRO A 143 10.15 -14.66 5.52
C PRO A 143 9.18 -15.80 5.79
N PHE A 144 7.92 -15.59 5.44
CA PHE A 144 6.90 -16.63 5.41
C PHE A 144 6.10 -16.54 4.12
N MET A 145 5.55 -17.68 3.72
CA MET A 145 4.67 -17.82 2.56
C MET A 145 3.50 -18.70 2.97
N ARG A 146 2.29 -18.20 2.74
CA ARG A 146 1.04 -18.92 2.99
C ARG A 146 0.18 -18.87 1.74
N ARG A 147 -0.43 -20.00 1.40
CA ARG A 147 -1.56 -20.06 0.45
C ARG A 147 -2.73 -20.84 1.04
N SER A 148 -3.95 -20.45 0.69
CA SER A 148 -5.14 -21.28 0.91
C SER A 148 -5.18 -22.47 -0.05
N GLU A 149 -6.13 -23.37 0.19
CA GLU A 149 -6.50 -24.38 -0.79
C GLU A 149 -7.04 -23.76 -2.07
N HIS A 150 -7.08 -24.55 -3.14
CA HIS A 150 -7.66 -24.18 -4.43
C HIS A 150 -8.58 -25.29 -4.95
N ILE A 151 -9.60 -24.93 -5.73
CA ILE A 151 -10.62 -25.85 -6.26
C ILE A 151 -10.04 -27.01 -7.09
N ASN A 152 -8.85 -26.83 -7.68
CA ASN A 152 -8.13 -27.90 -8.41
C ASN A 152 -7.44 -28.93 -7.49
N GLY A 153 -7.68 -28.90 -6.17
CA GLY A 153 -7.13 -29.85 -5.21
C GLY A 153 -5.75 -29.50 -4.65
N GLN A 154 -5.22 -28.32 -4.94
CA GLN A 154 -4.00 -27.84 -4.29
C GLN A 154 -4.29 -27.59 -2.80
N LYS A 155 -3.54 -28.28 -1.93
CA LYS A 155 -3.68 -28.17 -0.48
C LYS A 155 -3.15 -26.83 0.03
N PRO A 156 -3.70 -26.32 1.16
CA PRO A 156 -3.16 -25.12 1.79
C PRO A 156 -1.73 -25.40 2.25
N ASN A 157 -0.90 -24.37 2.25
CA ASN A 157 0.48 -24.48 2.72
C ASN A 157 0.88 -23.25 3.51
N TYR A 158 1.68 -23.47 4.54
CA TYR A 158 2.37 -22.44 5.29
C TYR A 158 3.84 -22.85 5.39
N ALA A 159 4.72 -21.99 4.89
CA ALA A 159 6.15 -22.19 4.86
C ALA A 159 6.86 -20.98 5.46
N GLN A 160 8.07 -21.21 5.97
CA GLN A 160 8.95 -20.17 6.50
C GLN A 160 10.34 -20.38 5.91
N ALA A 161 11.05 -19.30 5.62
CA ALA A 161 12.46 -19.41 5.26
C ALA A 161 13.24 -20.13 6.37
N PRO A 162 14.30 -20.89 6.06
CA PRO A 162 15.11 -21.56 7.08
C PRO A 162 15.57 -20.59 8.19
N PRO A 163 15.71 -21.05 9.45
CA PRO A 163 16.27 -20.23 10.52
C PRO A 163 17.78 -20.11 10.31
N GLU A 164 18.17 -19.21 9.42
CA GLU A 164 19.55 -18.87 9.06
C GLU A 164 19.74 -17.34 9.08
N ASP A 165 20.90 -16.88 9.54
CA ASP A 165 21.19 -15.46 9.78
C ASP A 165 20.91 -14.54 8.57
N LYS A 166 21.16 -15.05 7.35
CA LYS A 166 20.88 -14.33 6.09
C LYS A 166 19.39 -14.04 5.84
N TYR A 167 18.49 -14.64 6.63
CA TYR A 167 17.04 -14.47 6.52
C TYR A 167 16.42 -13.82 7.77
N TYR A 168 17.24 -13.20 8.63
CA TYR A 168 16.78 -12.46 9.80
C TYR A 168 16.81 -10.97 9.56
N TRP A 169 15.64 -10.35 9.64
CA TRP A 169 15.52 -8.89 9.65
C TRP A 169 15.09 -8.38 11.02
N TYR A 170 15.53 -7.18 11.36
CA TYR A 170 15.34 -6.59 12.68
C TYR A 170 14.57 -5.26 12.60
N PRO A 171 13.89 -4.86 13.70
CA PRO A 171 13.25 -3.56 13.81
C PRO A 171 14.15 -2.40 13.32
N GLY A 172 13.59 -1.50 12.52
CA GLY A 172 14.32 -0.36 11.94
C GLY A 172 15.11 -0.67 10.66
N GLU A 173 15.31 -1.94 10.30
CA GLU A 173 15.89 -2.28 9.00
C GLU A 173 14.91 -1.96 7.86
N LYS A 174 15.46 -1.50 6.74
CA LYS A 174 14.70 -1.22 5.52
C LYS A 174 14.77 -2.41 4.58
N VAL A 175 13.60 -2.84 4.09
CA VAL A 175 13.45 -3.93 3.14
C VAL A 175 12.56 -3.52 1.96
N THR A 176 12.94 -3.93 0.77
CA THR A 176 12.07 -3.97 -0.40
C THR A 176 11.47 -5.35 -0.49
N MET A 177 10.15 -5.45 -0.59
CA MET A 177 9.45 -6.71 -0.79
C MET A 177 8.48 -6.59 -1.94
N TYR A 178 8.39 -7.64 -2.74
CA TYR A 178 7.38 -7.74 -3.79
C TYR A 178 7.09 -9.20 -4.10
N PHE A 179 5.88 -9.46 -4.58
CA PHE A 179 5.62 -10.67 -5.32
C PHE A 179 4.90 -10.39 -6.63
N GLN A 180 5.20 -11.20 -7.64
CA GLN A 180 4.72 -11.04 -9.01
C GLN A 180 4.21 -12.36 -9.60
N VAL A 181 3.21 -12.26 -10.46
CA VAL A 181 2.66 -13.36 -11.26
C VAL A 181 3.19 -13.21 -12.68
N LEU A 182 4.35 -13.82 -12.94
CA LEU A 182 5.01 -13.75 -14.25
C LEU A 182 4.65 -14.93 -15.15
N GLU A 183 4.33 -16.07 -14.53
CA GLU A 183 3.97 -17.32 -15.18
C GLU A 183 2.65 -17.83 -14.58
N PRO A 184 1.83 -18.57 -15.34
CA PRO A 184 0.66 -19.23 -14.79
C PRO A 184 1.03 -20.16 -13.62
N ARG A 185 0.20 -20.12 -12.58
CA ARG A 185 0.21 -20.96 -11.38
C ARG A 185 1.41 -20.78 -10.47
N LYS A 186 2.15 -19.69 -10.63
CA LYS A 186 3.38 -19.43 -9.89
C LYS A 186 3.47 -17.97 -9.46
N VAL A 187 3.85 -17.79 -8.20
CA VAL A 187 4.20 -16.49 -7.64
C VAL A 187 5.70 -16.43 -7.43
N HIS A 188 6.34 -15.41 -8.00
CA HIS A 188 7.72 -15.05 -7.73
C HIS A 188 7.78 -14.06 -6.57
N PHE A 189 8.45 -14.40 -5.47
CA PHE A 189 8.50 -13.60 -4.25
C PHE A 189 9.92 -13.23 -3.87
N VAL A 190 10.15 -11.96 -3.54
CA VAL A 190 11.45 -11.41 -3.17
C VAL A 190 11.30 -10.51 -1.95
N ILE A 191 12.25 -10.66 -1.01
CA ILE A 191 12.54 -9.69 0.05
C ILE A 191 14.03 -9.40 0.03
N GLU A 192 14.42 -8.13 -0.04
CA GLU A 192 15.82 -7.73 0.01
C GLU A 192 16.02 -6.44 0.79
N GLY A 193 17.20 -6.28 1.41
CA GLY A 193 17.52 -5.11 2.21
C GLY A 193 18.47 -5.45 3.35
N ALA A 194 19.14 -4.44 3.90
CA ALA A 194 20.16 -4.60 4.94
C ALA A 194 21.24 -5.67 4.59
N GLY A 195 21.64 -5.75 3.31
CA GLY A 195 22.63 -6.71 2.83
C GLY A 195 22.14 -8.16 2.74
N LYS A 196 20.84 -8.40 2.91
CA LYS A 196 20.20 -9.72 2.91
C LYS A 196 19.21 -9.85 1.74
N ARG A 197 18.98 -11.07 1.27
CA ARG A 197 18.01 -11.38 0.23
C ARG A 197 17.38 -12.76 0.46
N PHE A 198 16.06 -12.82 0.39
CA PHE A 198 15.27 -14.03 0.28
C PHE A 198 14.48 -13.99 -1.03
N GLU A 199 14.44 -15.11 -1.73
CA GLU A 199 13.78 -15.23 -3.03
C GLU A 199 13.28 -16.66 -3.19
N CYS A 200 12.04 -16.80 -3.66
CA CYS A 200 11.48 -18.08 -4.01
C CYS A 200 10.38 -17.96 -5.06
N ASP A 201 10.27 -18.99 -5.88
CA ASP A 201 9.05 -19.27 -6.62
C ASP A 201 8.15 -20.17 -5.79
N TYR A 202 6.85 -19.90 -5.83
CA TYR A 202 5.86 -20.60 -5.01
C TYR A 202 4.63 -20.96 -5.84
N ASP A 203 4.25 -22.24 -5.82
CA ASP A 203 3.11 -22.73 -6.60
C ASP A 203 1.80 -22.23 -6.01
N CYS A 204 0.98 -21.59 -6.84
CA CYS A 204 -0.34 -21.05 -6.50
C CYS A 204 -1.29 -21.26 -7.70
N GLU A 205 -2.07 -22.34 -7.69
CA GLU A 205 -2.93 -22.75 -8.81
C GLU A 205 -3.90 -21.67 -9.33
N GLY A 206 -4.38 -20.78 -8.46
CA GLY A 206 -5.32 -19.72 -8.83
C GLY A 206 -4.68 -18.54 -9.56
N TYR A 207 -3.35 -18.43 -9.56
CA TYR A 207 -2.64 -17.24 -10.02
C TYR A 207 -2.27 -17.33 -11.49
N ILE A 208 -3.03 -16.67 -12.37
CA ILE A 208 -2.84 -16.73 -13.83
C ILE A 208 -2.73 -15.30 -14.38
N PRO A 209 -1.63 -14.95 -15.08
CA PRO A 209 -1.49 -13.62 -15.67
C PRO A 209 -2.65 -13.28 -16.61
N GLY A 210 -3.26 -12.11 -16.39
CA GLY A 210 -4.40 -11.62 -17.18
C GLY A 210 -5.77 -11.95 -16.57
N GLU A 211 -5.84 -12.84 -15.58
CA GLU A 211 -7.04 -13.03 -14.77
C GLU A 211 -7.22 -11.90 -13.76
N LEU A 212 -8.45 -11.78 -13.25
CA LEU A 212 -8.79 -10.78 -12.24
C LEU A 212 -8.38 -11.25 -10.85
N GLY A 213 -7.69 -10.39 -10.11
CA GLY A 213 -7.33 -10.63 -8.72
C GLY A 213 -7.29 -9.34 -7.90
N THR A 214 -7.29 -9.51 -6.58
CA THR A 214 -6.99 -8.44 -5.63
C THR A 214 -5.60 -8.64 -5.04
N PHE A 215 -4.95 -7.54 -4.68
CA PHE A 215 -3.65 -7.56 -4.05
C PHE A 215 -3.67 -6.62 -2.85
N LYS A 216 -2.92 -6.99 -1.81
CA LYS A 216 -2.93 -6.30 -0.53
C LYS A 216 -1.53 -6.14 0.02
N ARG A 217 -1.40 -5.12 0.87
CA ARG A 217 -0.26 -4.92 1.77
C ARG A 217 -0.80 -4.69 3.17
N VAL A 218 -0.15 -5.30 4.15
CA VAL A 218 -0.65 -5.40 5.52
C VAL A 218 0.47 -5.19 6.54
N ASN A 219 0.16 -4.42 7.57
CA ASN A 219 0.86 -4.41 8.84
C ASN A 219 -0.10 -4.95 9.90
N ALA A 220 0.31 -5.95 10.68
CA ALA A 220 -0.59 -6.62 11.61
C ALA A 220 0.04 -6.93 12.97
N ILE A 221 -0.84 -7.09 13.96
CA ILE A 221 -0.65 -7.86 15.19
C ILE A 221 -1.57 -9.07 15.06
N ASP A 222 -1.03 -10.17 14.54
CA ASP A 222 -1.76 -11.42 14.38
C ASP A 222 -1.91 -12.09 15.74
N GLN A 223 -3.13 -12.50 16.10
CA GLN A 223 -3.36 -13.18 17.37
C GLN A 223 -3.42 -14.70 17.15
N VAL A 224 -2.45 -15.40 17.75
CA VAL A 224 -2.27 -16.84 17.61
C VAL A 224 -3.56 -17.58 17.94
N ALA A 225 -4.05 -18.39 16.99
CA ALA A 225 -5.27 -19.19 17.09
C ALA A 225 -6.58 -18.39 17.31
N ASN A 226 -6.60 -17.13 16.86
CA ASN A 226 -7.75 -16.23 16.99
C ASN A 226 -8.41 -15.85 15.64
N GLU A 227 -7.96 -16.41 14.52
CA GLU A 227 -8.57 -16.19 13.19
C GLU A 227 -10.09 -16.46 13.24
N GLY A 228 -10.90 -15.53 12.72
CA GLY A 228 -12.36 -15.64 12.69
C GLY A 228 -13.05 -15.32 14.01
N LYS A 229 -12.32 -15.02 15.09
CA LYS A 229 -12.87 -14.70 16.43
C LYS A 229 -12.74 -13.22 16.74
N PRO A 230 -13.55 -12.67 17.67
CA PRO A 230 -13.36 -11.32 18.15
C PRO A 230 -11.91 -11.08 18.58
N VAL A 231 -11.37 -9.93 18.18
CA VAL A 231 -10.04 -9.50 18.58
C VAL A 231 -9.94 -9.45 20.11
N GLN A 232 -8.80 -9.87 20.64
CA GLN A 232 -8.56 -9.91 22.07
C GLN A 232 -7.76 -8.68 22.48
N ALA A 233 -8.22 -7.98 23.52
CA ALA A 233 -7.52 -6.80 24.02
C ALA A 233 -6.06 -7.10 24.37
N THR A 234 -5.17 -6.17 24.04
CA THR A 234 -3.73 -6.28 24.29
C THR A 234 -3.07 -4.92 24.45
N LYS A 235 -2.02 -4.84 25.27
CA LYS A 235 -1.11 -3.68 25.35
C LYS A 235 0.03 -3.75 24.33
N THR A 236 0.06 -4.75 23.46
CA THR A 236 1.07 -4.89 22.40
C THR A 236 0.99 -3.70 21.45
N LYS A 237 2.16 -3.18 21.07
CA LYS A 237 2.32 -2.07 20.13
C LYS A 237 3.29 -2.45 19.02
N VAL A 238 2.94 -2.08 17.80
CA VAL A 238 3.79 -2.18 16.60
C VAL A 238 3.94 -0.76 16.07
N LEU A 239 5.12 -0.17 16.24
CA LEU A 239 5.30 1.27 16.12
C LEU A 239 6.16 1.64 14.92
N ASN A 240 5.78 2.71 14.24
CA ASN A 240 6.59 3.43 13.26
C ASN A 240 7.09 2.56 12.09
N SER A 241 6.27 1.61 11.62
CA SER A 241 6.58 0.97 10.34
C SER A 241 6.37 1.98 9.23
N ARG A 242 7.40 2.26 8.43
CA ARG A 242 7.33 3.28 7.39
C ARG A 242 7.45 2.65 6.01
N TRP A 243 6.40 2.76 5.22
CA TRP A 243 6.45 2.49 3.80
C TRP A 243 6.94 3.74 3.09
N ASP A 244 8.07 3.64 2.38
CA ASP A 244 8.63 4.73 1.58
C ASP A 244 7.92 4.80 0.20
N GLU A 245 7.41 3.67 -0.28
CA GLU A 245 6.54 3.56 -1.46
C GLU A 245 5.76 2.24 -1.43
N SER A 246 4.64 2.18 -2.12
CA SER A 246 3.92 0.94 -2.42
C SER A 246 3.37 0.98 -3.85
N TYR A 247 3.37 -0.16 -4.55
CA TYR A 247 2.92 -0.27 -5.94
C TYR A 247 2.26 -1.62 -6.23
N TYR A 248 1.33 -1.63 -7.17
CA TYR A 248 0.89 -2.83 -7.87
C TYR A 248 1.71 -3.03 -9.15
N PHE A 249 1.73 -4.25 -9.67
CA PHE A 249 2.26 -4.50 -11.02
C PHE A 249 1.12 -4.60 -12.01
N ARG A 250 1.28 -4.02 -13.20
CA ARG A 250 0.31 -4.15 -14.30
C ARG A 250 1.04 -4.18 -15.64
N LYS A 251 0.50 -4.93 -16.60
CA LYS A 251 0.97 -4.85 -18.00
C LYS A 251 0.44 -3.57 -18.64
N TYR A 252 1.33 -2.76 -19.20
CA TYR A 252 1.00 -1.54 -19.95
C TYR A 252 1.96 -1.40 -21.13
N LYS A 253 1.43 -1.27 -22.36
CA LYS A 253 2.21 -1.17 -23.61
C LYS A 253 3.26 -2.29 -23.75
N ASN A 254 2.87 -3.53 -23.44
CA ASN A 254 3.73 -4.74 -23.46
C ASN A 254 4.85 -4.78 -22.41
N GLU A 255 4.92 -3.83 -21.50
CA GLU A 255 5.86 -3.83 -20.37
C GLU A 255 5.11 -4.06 -19.05
N ILE A 256 5.78 -4.65 -18.07
CA ILE A 256 5.26 -4.67 -16.70
C ILE A 256 5.75 -3.39 -16.01
N VAL A 257 4.80 -2.57 -15.55
CA VAL A 257 5.09 -1.30 -14.87
C VAL A 257 4.71 -1.38 -13.39
N LYS A 258 5.43 -0.63 -12.56
CA LYS A 258 5.05 -0.33 -11.17
C LYS A 258 3.99 0.77 -11.18
N VAL A 259 2.85 0.50 -10.57
CA VAL A 259 1.68 1.36 -10.52
C VAL A 259 1.49 1.82 -9.08
N PRO A 260 1.75 3.11 -8.74
CA PRO A 260 1.74 3.57 -7.36
C PRO A 260 0.39 3.35 -6.65
N ILE A 261 0.40 2.86 -5.40
CA ILE A 261 -0.79 2.73 -4.55
C ILE A 261 -1.10 4.10 -3.93
N HIS A 262 -1.49 5.07 -4.75
CA HIS A 262 -1.92 6.38 -4.25
C HIS A 262 -3.30 6.29 -3.57
N GLU A 263 -3.70 7.35 -2.84
CA GLU A 263 -4.92 7.41 -2.01
C GLU A 263 -6.25 7.02 -2.71
N GLY A 264 -6.28 7.05 -4.05
CA GLY A 264 -7.45 6.64 -4.83
C GLY A 264 -7.47 5.17 -5.26
N ARG A 265 -6.33 4.45 -5.14
CA ARG A 265 -6.11 3.13 -5.74
C ARG A 265 -6.16 1.98 -4.73
N PHE A 266 -6.62 2.23 -3.51
CA PHE A 266 -6.87 1.18 -2.54
C PHE A 266 -8.09 1.46 -1.67
N THR A 267 -8.64 0.39 -1.10
CA THR A 267 -9.55 0.46 0.04
C THR A 267 -8.73 0.51 1.33
N ASP A 268 -8.94 1.54 2.16
CA ASP A 268 -8.33 1.63 3.49
C ASP A 268 -9.08 0.73 4.46
N MET A 269 -8.38 -0.24 5.04
CA MET A 269 -8.90 -1.09 6.11
C MET A 269 -8.05 -0.93 7.37
N ARG A 270 -8.71 -0.54 8.47
CA ARG A 270 -8.13 -0.40 9.80
C ARG A 270 -8.96 -1.22 10.77
N CYS A 271 -8.52 -2.45 11.00
CA CYS A 271 -9.32 -3.47 11.67
C CYS A 271 -8.74 -3.80 13.04
N PRO A 272 -9.56 -3.96 14.08
CA PRO A 272 -11.03 -4.01 14.06
C PRO A 272 -11.70 -2.64 13.96
N ASP A 273 -11.01 -1.57 14.34
CA ASP A 273 -11.50 -0.19 14.30
C ASP A 273 -10.33 0.79 14.12
N SER A 274 -10.62 1.95 13.52
CA SER A 274 -9.62 2.98 13.23
C SER A 274 -8.89 3.58 14.44
N HIS A 275 -9.49 3.61 15.64
CA HIS A 275 -8.85 4.20 16.83
C HIS A 275 -7.63 3.42 17.35
N PHE A 276 -7.39 2.21 16.84
CA PHE A 276 -6.19 1.42 17.15
C PHE A 276 -4.99 1.78 16.26
N PHE A 277 -5.17 2.70 15.29
CA PHE A 277 -4.19 2.97 14.24
C PHE A 277 -3.86 4.45 14.13
N GLU A 278 -2.58 4.74 14.24
CA GLU A 278 -2.01 6.02 13.82
C GLU A 278 -1.38 5.82 12.44
N VAL A 279 -1.94 6.49 11.42
CA VAL A 279 -1.47 6.44 10.04
C VAL A 279 -1.19 7.86 9.57
N THR A 280 0.06 8.14 9.20
CA THR A 280 0.49 9.47 8.75
C THR A 280 1.19 9.39 7.39
N SER A 281 0.98 10.42 6.56
CA SER A 281 1.66 10.56 5.27
C SER A 281 1.69 12.04 4.86
N THR A 282 2.75 12.44 4.15
CA THR A 282 2.79 13.72 3.43
C THR A 282 1.93 13.68 2.18
N ASP A 283 1.66 14.84 1.58
CA ASP A 283 0.90 14.96 0.33
C ASP A 283 1.62 14.26 -0.85
N GLU A 284 2.95 14.37 -0.91
CA GLU A 284 3.78 13.65 -1.87
C GLU A 284 3.77 12.14 -1.60
N GLY A 285 3.82 11.75 -0.32
CA GLY A 285 3.77 10.35 0.09
C GLY A 285 2.48 9.65 -0.34
N ARG A 286 1.34 10.34 -0.21
CA ARG A 286 0.03 9.81 -0.63
C ARG A 286 -0.08 9.57 -2.13
N LYS A 287 0.79 10.17 -2.96
CA LYS A 287 0.85 9.92 -4.41
C LYS A 287 1.62 8.65 -4.77
N ILE A 288 2.43 8.13 -3.85
CA ILE A 288 3.28 6.95 -4.07
C ILE A 288 3.01 5.79 -3.10
N GLY A 289 1.95 5.90 -2.29
CA GLY A 289 1.61 4.89 -1.29
C GLY A 289 2.61 4.80 -0.14
N ALA A 290 3.29 5.92 0.16
CA ALA A 290 4.11 6.05 1.35
C ALA A 290 3.23 6.39 2.56
N GLU A 291 3.51 5.78 3.71
CA GLU A 291 2.84 6.08 4.98
C GLU A 291 3.66 5.54 6.14
N THR A 292 3.53 6.16 7.32
CA THR A 292 4.01 5.61 8.59
C THR A 292 2.82 5.07 9.37
N ILE A 293 2.96 3.86 9.90
CA ILE A 293 1.90 3.10 10.57
C ILE A 293 2.36 2.72 11.97
N SER A 294 1.55 3.05 12.95
CA SER A 294 1.62 2.52 14.31
C SER A 294 0.29 1.86 14.69
N ILE A 295 0.37 0.70 15.33
CA ILE A 295 -0.76 -0.10 15.80
C ILE A 295 -0.67 -0.19 17.33
N TYR A 296 -1.73 0.20 18.01
CA TYR A 296 -1.86 0.20 19.46
C TYR A 296 -3.00 -0.75 19.83
N GLY A 297 -2.72 -1.93 20.39
CA GLY A 297 -3.78 -2.92 20.67
C GLY A 297 -4.82 -2.50 21.73
N ASN A 298 -4.57 -1.41 22.45
CA ASN A 298 -5.44 -0.85 23.48
C ASN A 298 -5.96 0.57 23.16
N GLY A 299 -5.85 1.00 21.90
CA GLY A 299 -6.19 2.34 21.43
C GLY A 299 -4.97 3.26 21.41
N TYR A 300 -4.93 4.16 20.42
CA TYR A 300 -3.95 5.24 20.29
C TYR A 300 -4.36 6.46 21.13
#